data_AF-R9JJC2-F1
#
_entry.id   AF-R9JJC2-F1
#
_cell.length_a   1.000
_cell.length_b   1.000
_cell.length_c   1.000
_cell.angle_alpha   90.00
_cell.angle_beta   90.00
_cell.angle_gamma   90.00
#
_symmetry.space_group_name_H-M   'P 1'
#
loop_
_entity.id
_entity.type
_entity.pdbx_description
1 polymer ?
#
loop_
_entity_poly.entity_id
_entity_poly.type
_entity_poly.pdbx_seq_one_letter_code
_entity_poly.pdbx_strand_id
1 'polypeptide(L)'
;MKECKTTIISPETPPPAMPTGLKVLYTFDAFGHGDGEKLTEADLQQLIHNIQQADKVSVFLSPHDDAETAIEEEFFQIEIDNRWIAIQYVVGDTSPDGYFCSCFDPDYLDSDEESPMVPGDCQSVILKKYTMHDPKLAAECVEYFARTGKLYPGMAWLRQEAL
;
A
#
# COMPACT_ATOMS: atom_id res chain seq x y z
N MET A 1 20.06 11.57 18.01
CA MET A 1 19.22 11.06 16.92
C MET A 1 18.03 10.40 17.58
N LYS A 2 16.80 10.85 17.32
CA LYS A 2 15.62 10.08 17.74
C LYS A 2 15.52 8.89 16.79
N GLU A 3 15.48 7.68 17.32
CA GLU A 3 15.28 6.48 16.51
C GLU A 3 13.81 6.43 16.06
N CYS A 4 13.56 6.29 14.76
CA CYS A 4 12.23 5.96 14.24
C CYS A 4 11.78 4.64 14.88
N LYS A 5 10.67 4.66 15.61
CA LYS A 5 10.15 3.45 16.22
C LYS A 5 9.53 2.56 15.15
N THR A 6 10.11 1.37 14.99
CA THR A 6 9.61 0.34 14.07
C THR A 6 8.94 -0.77 14.87
N THR A 7 7.76 -1.23 14.45
CA THR A 7 6.99 -2.28 15.12
C THR A 7 6.31 -3.20 14.10
N ILE A 8 6.23 -4.50 14.38
CA ILE A 8 5.45 -5.44 13.57
C ILE A 8 4.05 -5.58 14.17
N ILE A 9 3.02 -5.34 13.36
CA ILE A 9 1.62 -5.65 13.66
C ILE A 9 1.39 -7.09 13.24
N SER A 10 1.09 -7.97 14.20
CA SER A 10 0.83 -9.39 13.94
C SER A 10 -0.50 -9.61 13.22
N PRO A 11 -0.59 -10.63 12.35
CA PRO A 11 -1.83 -10.98 11.67
C PRO A 11 -2.82 -11.67 12.63
N GLU A 12 -4.11 -11.54 12.33
CA GLU A 12 -5.20 -12.32 12.93
C GLU A 12 -5.30 -13.71 12.27
N THR A 13 -5.57 -14.75 13.06
CA THR A 13 -5.69 -16.12 12.54
C THR A 13 -6.88 -16.86 13.17
N PRO A 14 -7.93 -17.22 12.39
CA PRO A 14 -8.10 -16.91 10.97
C PRO A 14 -8.37 -15.41 10.74
N PRO A 15 -8.07 -14.87 9.55
CA PRO A 15 -8.47 -13.51 9.22
C PRO A 15 -10.01 -13.39 9.17
N PRO A 16 -10.55 -12.19 9.41
CA PRO A 16 -11.98 -11.92 9.24
C PRO A 16 -12.40 -12.13 7.79
N ALA A 17 -13.69 -12.45 7.60
CA ALA A 17 -14.28 -12.53 6.28
C ALA A 17 -14.18 -11.18 5.55
N MET A 18 -13.98 -11.22 4.24
CA MET A 18 -13.95 -10.03 3.39
C MET A 18 -15.30 -9.31 3.49
N PRO A 19 -15.34 -8.03 3.91
CA PRO A 19 -16.59 -7.27 3.98
C PRO A 19 -17.23 -7.09 2.60
N THR A 20 -18.47 -6.63 2.55
CA THR A 20 -19.15 -6.28 1.29
C THR A 20 -19.31 -4.77 1.14
N GLY A 21 -19.36 -4.29 -0.11
CA GLY A 21 -19.48 -2.86 -0.41
C GLY A 21 -18.13 -2.16 -0.45
N LEU A 22 -18.12 -0.95 -1.01
CA LEU A 22 -16.91 -0.14 -1.18
C LEU A 22 -16.93 1.06 -0.25
N LYS A 23 -15.75 1.44 0.23
CA LYS A 23 -15.53 2.78 0.76
C LYS A 23 -15.53 3.78 -0.39
N VAL A 24 -15.83 5.04 -0.04
CA VAL A 24 -15.59 6.15 -0.96
C VAL A 24 -14.08 6.37 -0.95
N LEU A 25 -13.43 5.90 -2.00
CA LEU A 25 -12.01 6.08 -2.26
C LEU A 25 -11.85 6.57 -3.69
N TYR A 26 -10.75 7.27 -3.92
CA TYR A 26 -10.35 7.80 -5.21
C TYR A 26 -9.01 7.19 -5.59
N THR A 27 -8.87 6.95 -6.89
CA THR A 27 -7.66 6.36 -7.48
C THR A 27 -6.84 7.44 -8.17
N PHE A 28 -5.53 7.37 -7.99
CA PHE A 28 -4.58 8.27 -8.65
C PHE A 28 -3.50 7.44 -9.34
N ASP A 29 -2.98 7.99 -10.44
CA ASP A 29 -1.79 7.44 -11.08
C ASP A 29 -0.52 7.80 -10.28
N ALA A 30 0.60 7.19 -10.68
CA ALA A 30 1.89 7.34 -10.03
C ALA A 30 2.40 8.78 -9.90
N PHE A 31 1.84 9.72 -10.67
CA PHE A 31 2.28 11.11 -10.73
C PHE A 31 1.35 12.05 -9.94
N GLY A 32 0.24 11.54 -9.40
CA GLY A 32 -0.72 12.36 -8.64
C GLY A 32 -1.27 13.52 -9.46
N HIS A 33 -1.34 13.39 -10.79
CA HIS A 33 -1.82 14.47 -11.65
C HIS A 33 -3.35 14.43 -11.79
N GLY A 34 -4.00 15.54 -11.44
CA GLY A 34 -5.44 15.73 -11.62
C GLY A 34 -6.28 15.35 -10.40
N ASP A 35 -7.60 15.41 -10.57
CA ASP A 35 -8.57 14.97 -9.56
C ASP A 35 -8.67 13.43 -9.60
N GLY A 36 -8.76 12.81 -8.44
CA GLY A 36 -8.85 11.35 -8.31
C GLY A 36 -10.17 10.82 -8.87
N GLU A 37 -10.11 9.66 -9.52
CA GLU A 37 -11.32 8.99 -10.01
C GLU A 37 -11.90 8.09 -8.93
N LYS A 38 -13.20 8.25 -8.64
CA LYS A 38 -13.86 7.45 -7.62
C LYS A 38 -13.83 5.97 -7.98
N LEU A 39 -13.27 5.16 -7.08
CA LEU A 39 -13.16 3.71 -7.24
C LEU A 39 -14.55 3.06 -7.40
N THR A 40 -14.73 2.30 -8.48
CA THR A 40 -15.92 1.47 -8.69
C THR A 40 -15.61 -0.02 -8.45
N GLU A 41 -16.65 -0.85 -8.37
CA GLU A 41 -16.46 -2.30 -8.23
C GLU A 41 -15.79 -2.88 -9.48
N ALA A 42 -16.06 -2.34 -10.67
CA ALA A 42 -15.40 -2.79 -11.90
C ALA A 42 -13.90 -2.50 -11.86
N ASP A 43 -13.51 -1.30 -11.41
CA ASP A 43 -12.11 -0.91 -11.28
C ASP A 43 -11.40 -1.77 -10.24
N LEU A 44 -12.04 -2.02 -9.08
CA LEU A 44 -11.49 -2.88 -8.05
C LEU A 44 -11.27 -4.31 -8.56
N GLN A 45 -12.25 -4.90 -9.26
CA GLN A 45 -12.10 -6.25 -9.81
C GLN A 45 -10.98 -6.33 -10.84
N GLN A 46 -10.83 -5.30 -11.68
CA GLN A 46 -9.72 -5.23 -12.64
C GLN A 46 -8.36 -5.09 -11.93
N LEU A 47 -8.28 -4.24 -10.91
CA LEU A 47 -7.07 -4.06 -10.12
C LEU A 47 -6.66 -5.36 -9.42
N ILE A 48 -7.60 -6.04 -8.76
CA ILE A 48 -7.39 -7.35 -8.14
C ILE A 48 -6.87 -8.37 -9.17
N HIS A 49 -7.47 -8.41 -10.35
CA HIS A 49 -7.05 -9.31 -11.41
C HIS A 49 -5.59 -9.05 -11.82
N ASN A 50 -5.22 -7.79 -12.08
CA ASN A 50 -3.87 -7.39 -12.46
C ASN A 50 -2.84 -7.74 -11.37
N ILE A 51 -3.18 -7.48 -10.10
CA ILE A 51 -2.33 -7.84 -8.95
C ILE A 51 -2.11 -9.35 -8.89
N GLN A 52 -3.16 -10.14 -9.06
CA GLN A 52 -3.07 -11.60 -9.04
C GLN A 52 -2.22 -12.17 -10.18
N GLN A 53 -2.14 -11.50 -11.33
CA GLN A 53 -1.24 -11.86 -12.43
C GLN A 53 0.20 -11.36 -12.21
N ALA A 54 0.44 -10.57 -11.15
CA ALA A 54 1.68 -9.83 -10.94
C ALA A 54 2.05 -8.96 -12.16
N ASP A 55 1.03 -8.39 -12.81
CA ASP A 55 1.20 -7.39 -13.86
C ASP A 55 1.78 -6.10 -13.28
N LYS A 56 2.32 -5.25 -14.15
CA LYS A 56 2.79 -3.94 -13.72
C LYS A 56 1.62 -3.11 -13.18
N VAL A 57 1.69 -2.73 -11.90
CA VAL A 57 0.66 -1.95 -11.19
C VAL A 57 1.36 -0.81 -10.47
N SER A 58 0.78 0.39 -10.54
CA SER A 58 1.18 1.54 -9.74
C SER A 58 -0.07 2.38 -9.53
N VAL A 59 -0.65 2.28 -8.34
CA VAL A 59 -1.95 2.89 -8.00
C VAL A 59 -1.93 3.37 -6.56
N PHE A 60 -2.47 4.56 -6.34
CA PHE A 60 -2.85 5.08 -5.04
C PHE A 60 -4.36 4.99 -4.82
N LEU A 61 -4.78 4.71 -3.60
CA LEU A 61 -6.16 4.77 -3.12
C LEU A 61 -6.21 5.74 -1.94
N SER A 62 -7.04 6.78 -2.00
CA SER A 62 -7.20 7.76 -0.91
C SER A 62 -8.68 8.04 -0.62
N PRO A 63 -9.06 8.36 0.62
CA PRO A 63 -10.39 8.91 0.91
C PRO A 63 -10.58 10.35 0.38
N HIS A 64 -9.49 11.03 0.00
CA HIS A 64 -9.50 12.39 -0.56
C HIS A 64 -9.49 12.35 -2.09
N ASP A 65 -10.25 13.24 -2.72
CA ASP A 65 -10.39 13.35 -4.18
C ASP A 65 -9.38 14.29 -4.83
N ASP A 66 -8.73 15.15 -4.05
CA ASP A 66 -7.65 16.01 -4.53
C ASP A 66 -6.27 15.40 -4.22
N ALA A 67 -5.36 15.48 -5.18
CA ALA A 67 -4.05 14.84 -5.07
C ALA A 67 -3.18 15.45 -3.96
N GLU A 68 -3.26 16.75 -3.72
CA GLU A 68 -2.46 17.45 -2.69
C GLU A 68 -2.81 16.95 -1.29
N THR A 69 -4.10 16.89 -0.95
CA THR A 69 -4.55 16.34 0.33
C THR A 69 -4.32 14.83 0.39
N ALA A 70 -4.54 14.11 -0.71
CA ALA A 70 -4.36 12.66 -0.74
C ALA A 70 -2.94 12.23 -0.35
N ILE A 71 -1.91 12.90 -0.88
CA ILE A 71 -0.50 12.56 -0.58
C ILE A 71 -0.06 13.03 0.82
N GLU A 72 -0.64 14.11 1.35
CA GLU A 72 -0.25 14.64 2.66
C GLU A 72 -0.96 13.94 3.82
N GLU A 73 -2.24 13.60 3.67
CA GLU A 73 -3.09 13.15 4.77
C GLU A 73 -3.20 11.62 4.86
N GLU A 74 -3.64 10.94 3.80
CA GLU A 74 -3.89 9.50 3.86
C GLU A 74 -3.95 8.86 2.48
N PHE A 75 -3.09 7.87 2.24
CA PHE A 75 -3.16 7.04 1.04
C PHE A 75 -2.70 5.61 1.25
N PHE A 76 -3.24 4.71 0.44
CA PHE A 76 -2.80 3.33 0.30
C PHE A 76 -2.24 3.13 -1.10
N GLN A 77 -0.98 2.74 -1.21
CA GLN A 77 -0.27 2.53 -2.47
C GLN A 77 0.01 1.06 -2.68
N ILE A 78 -0.09 0.63 -3.94
CA ILE A 78 0.48 -0.63 -4.41
C ILE A 78 1.33 -0.41 -5.66
N GLU A 79 2.55 -0.93 -5.60
CA GLU A 79 3.51 -0.98 -6.71
C GLU A 79 3.85 -2.44 -7.01
N ILE A 80 3.77 -2.82 -8.28
CA ILE A 80 4.18 -4.13 -8.76
C ILE A 80 5.03 -3.93 -10.00
N ASP A 81 6.26 -4.44 -9.96
CA ASP A 81 7.15 -4.50 -11.11
C ASP A 81 8.12 -5.67 -10.93
N ASN A 82 8.46 -6.37 -12.01
CA ASN A 82 9.34 -7.55 -11.96
C ASN A 82 8.95 -8.63 -10.93
N ARG A 83 7.64 -8.77 -10.62
CA ARG A 83 7.08 -9.65 -9.57
C ARG A 83 7.50 -9.30 -8.13
N TRP A 84 8.09 -8.13 -7.93
CA TRP A 84 8.21 -7.51 -6.63
C TRP A 84 6.94 -6.71 -6.37
N ILE A 85 6.39 -6.86 -5.17
CA ILE A 85 5.19 -6.16 -4.76
C ILE A 85 5.55 -5.30 -3.56
N ALA A 86 5.22 -4.02 -3.60
CA ALA A 86 5.30 -3.13 -2.47
C ALA A 86 3.91 -2.57 -2.18
N ILE A 87 3.53 -2.63 -0.90
CA ILE A 87 2.28 -2.07 -0.40
C ILE A 87 2.63 -1.14 0.74
N GLN A 88 2.10 0.08 0.69
CA GLN A 88 2.26 1.05 1.75
C GLN A 88 0.91 1.69 2.08
N TYR A 89 0.69 1.97 3.35
CA TYR A 89 -0.40 2.79 3.84
C TYR A 89 0.21 3.90 4.68
N VAL A 90 0.04 5.13 4.24
CA VAL A 90 0.65 6.32 4.84
C VAL A 90 -0.45 7.17 5.43
N VAL A 91 -0.22 7.67 6.65
CA VAL A 91 -1.11 8.57 7.36
C VAL A 91 -0.30 9.74 7.89
N GLY A 92 -0.67 10.96 7.49
CA GLY A 92 -0.04 12.21 7.89
C GLY A 92 1.44 12.26 7.52
N ASP A 93 1.78 12.15 6.24
CA ASP A 93 3.18 12.06 5.77
C ASP A 93 4.06 13.23 6.25
N THR A 94 3.45 14.42 6.33
CA THR A 94 4.12 15.66 6.80
C THR A 94 3.89 15.93 8.30
N SER A 95 3.16 15.06 8.99
CA SER A 95 2.77 15.23 10.40
C SER A 95 3.80 14.61 11.36
N PRO A 96 4.13 15.26 12.49
CA PRO A 96 4.96 14.67 13.54
C PRO A 96 4.35 13.42 14.19
N ASP A 97 3.03 13.27 14.11
CA ASP A 97 2.29 12.09 14.59
C ASP A 97 1.95 11.11 13.45
N GLY A 98 2.51 11.34 12.26
CA GLY A 98 2.34 10.50 11.09
C GLY A 98 2.96 9.13 11.27
N TYR A 99 2.53 8.19 10.43
CA TYR A 99 3.11 6.86 10.36
C TYR A 99 2.86 6.24 9.00
N PHE A 100 3.66 5.24 8.67
CA PHE A 100 3.36 4.35 7.56
C PHE A 100 3.40 2.90 8.00
N CYS A 101 2.58 2.09 7.34
CA CYS A 101 2.57 0.65 7.43
C CYS A 101 2.91 0.07 6.05
N SER A 102 3.76 -0.94 6.00
CA SER A 102 4.19 -1.57 4.76
C SER A 102 4.09 -3.09 4.83
N CYS A 103 3.93 -3.74 3.67
CA CYS A 103 4.35 -5.13 3.56
C CYS A 103 5.87 -5.21 3.77
N PHE A 104 6.37 -6.38 4.14
CA PHE A 104 7.79 -6.56 4.36
C PHE A 104 8.28 -7.96 4.04
N ASP A 105 9.56 -8.04 3.73
CA ASP A 105 10.27 -9.31 3.54
C ASP A 105 11.13 -9.59 4.78
N PRO A 106 10.77 -10.61 5.59
CA PRO A 106 11.52 -10.98 6.78
C PRO A 106 13.01 -11.26 6.53
N ASP A 107 13.36 -11.76 5.34
CA ASP A 107 14.74 -12.12 5.00
C ASP A 107 15.64 -10.89 4.80
N TYR A 108 15.03 -9.71 4.60
CA TYR A 108 15.74 -8.46 4.32
C TYR A 108 15.50 -7.38 5.40
N LEU A 109 14.84 -7.65 6.52
CA LEU A 109 14.48 -6.63 7.52
C LEU A 109 15.66 -5.78 8.01
N ASP A 110 16.83 -6.39 8.17
CA ASP A 110 18.07 -5.72 8.60
C ASP A 110 18.96 -5.28 7.41
N SER A 111 18.39 -5.24 6.19
CA SER A 111 19.10 -4.92 4.95
C SER A 111 18.59 -3.63 4.32
N ASP A 112 19.52 -2.86 3.76
CA ASP A 112 19.23 -1.68 2.94
C ASP A 112 19.43 -1.97 1.44
N GLU A 113 19.32 -3.25 1.04
CA GLU A 113 19.39 -3.62 -0.38
C GLU A 113 18.17 -3.09 -1.16
N GLU A 114 18.44 -2.42 -2.27
CA GLU A 114 17.42 -1.91 -3.18
C GLU A 114 16.74 -3.07 -3.92
N SER A 115 15.42 -3.00 -4.07
CA SER A 115 14.69 -3.92 -4.94
C SER A 115 14.95 -3.56 -6.41
N PRO A 116 14.86 -4.52 -7.35
CA PRO A 116 15.03 -4.25 -8.77
C PRO A 116 13.77 -3.65 -9.43
N MET A 117 12.77 -3.25 -8.64
CA MET A 117 11.51 -2.74 -9.13
C MET A 117 11.65 -1.28 -9.56
N VAL A 118 10.97 -0.90 -10.63
CA VAL A 118 10.87 0.50 -11.07
C VAL A 118 9.45 0.99 -10.79
N PRO A 119 9.23 1.75 -9.69
CA PRO A 119 7.93 2.29 -9.35
C PRO A 119 7.38 3.18 -10.46
N GLY A 120 6.05 3.37 -10.50
CA GLY A 120 5.42 4.17 -11.54
C GLY A 120 5.95 5.61 -11.64
N ASP A 121 6.36 6.20 -10.52
CA ASP A 121 6.92 7.56 -10.45
C ASP A 121 8.31 7.69 -11.10
N CYS A 122 8.99 6.57 -11.32
CA CYS A 122 10.37 6.46 -11.81
C CYS A 122 11.42 7.26 -11.01
N GLN A 123 11.11 7.61 -9.76
CA GLN A 123 11.95 8.43 -8.88
C GLN A 123 12.24 7.73 -7.56
N SER A 124 11.28 7.00 -7.03
CA SER A 124 11.40 6.33 -5.75
C SER A 124 12.31 5.10 -5.83
N VAL A 125 13.05 4.86 -4.74
CA VAL A 125 13.82 3.63 -4.53
C VAL A 125 13.11 2.82 -3.45
N ILE A 126 12.61 1.64 -3.80
CA ILE A 126 11.96 0.73 -2.86
C ILE A 126 12.99 -0.30 -2.40
N LEU A 127 13.23 -0.38 -1.09
CA LEU A 127 14.13 -1.37 -0.49
C LEU A 127 13.44 -2.74 -0.40
N LYS A 128 14.19 -3.84 -0.57
CA LYS A 128 13.67 -5.20 -0.50
C LYS A 128 12.92 -5.50 0.80
N LYS A 129 13.35 -4.90 1.91
CA LYS A 129 12.67 -5.03 3.21
C LYS A 129 11.20 -4.56 3.19
N TYR A 130 10.82 -3.69 2.26
CA TYR A 130 9.46 -3.17 2.11
C TYR A 130 8.69 -3.85 0.97
N THR A 131 9.08 -5.07 0.61
CA THR A 131 8.47 -5.81 -0.49
C THR A 131 7.93 -7.17 -0.05
N MET A 132 7.16 -7.80 -0.93
CA MET A 132 6.67 -9.16 -0.80
C MET A 132 6.55 -9.83 -2.18
N HIS A 133 6.29 -11.14 -2.17
CA HIS A 133 6.18 -11.97 -3.39
C HIS A 133 4.89 -12.81 -3.47
N ASP A 134 3.90 -12.51 -2.64
CA ASP A 134 2.60 -13.19 -2.65
C ASP A 134 1.51 -12.30 -3.28
N PRO A 135 1.25 -12.43 -4.60
CA PRO A 135 0.24 -11.62 -5.29
C PRO A 135 -1.17 -11.90 -4.81
N LYS A 136 -1.46 -13.08 -4.26
CA LYS A 136 -2.79 -13.38 -3.74
C LYS A 136 -3.03 -12.61 -2.44
N LEU A 137 -2.07 -12.63 -1.53
CA LEU A 137 -2.15 -11.87 -0.28
C LEU A 137 -2.17 -10.36 -0.55
N ALA A 138 -1.41 -9.88 -1.54
CA ALA A 138 -1.45 -8.49 -1.98
C ALA A 138 -2.85 -8.07 -2.47
N ALA A 139 -3.51 -8.92 -3.26
CA ALA A 139 -4.87 -8.68 -3.71
C ALA A 139 -5.88 -8.66 -2.55
N GLU A 140 -5.75 -9.55 -1.57
CA GLU A 140 -6.56 -9.54 -0.35
C GLU A 140 -6.35 -8.24 0.45
N CYS A 141 -5.13 -7.71 0.49
CA CYS A 141 -4.83 -6.44 1.14
C CYS A 141 -5.53 -5.25 0.46
N VAL A 142 -5.41 -5.15 -0.86
CA VAL A 142 -6.05 -4.10 -1.66
C VAL A 142 -7.57 -4.19 -1.57
N GLU A 143 -8.15 -5.39 -1.71
CA GLU A 143 -9.59 -5.57 -1.60
C GLU A 143 -10.09 -5.15 -0.21
N TYR A 144 -9.42 -5.61 0.85
CA TYR A 144 -9.85 -5.27 2.20
C TYR A 144 -9.77 -3.77 2.47
N PHE A 145 -8.70 -3.10 2.01
CA PHE A 145 -8.61 -1.64 2.11
C PHE A 145 -9.72 -0.96 1.32
N ALA A 146 -9.99 -1.37 0.08
CA ALA A 146 -11.05 -0.81 -0.74
C ALA A 146 -12.45 -0.91 -0.09
N ARG A 147 -12.67 -1.97 0.69
CA ARG A 147 -13.95 -2.23 1.36
C ARG A 147 -14.06 -1.62 2.76
N THR A 148 -12.93 -1.31 3.41
CA THR A 148 -12.94 -0.92 4.84
C THR A 148 -12.23 0.38 5.16
N GLY A 149 -11.29 0.83 4.32
CA GLY A 149 -10.34 1.91 4.60
C GLY A 149 -9.36 1.53 5.70
N LYS A 150 -9.04 0.24 5.86
CA LYS A 150 -8.16 -0.28 6.91
C LYS A 150 -7.20 -1.30 6.34
N LEU A 151 -6.06 -1.47 7.02
CA LEU A 151 -5.10 -2.53 6.74
C LEU A 151 -5.74 -3.91 6.88
N TYR A 152 -5.39 -4.84 5.98
CA TYR A 152 -5.88 -6.21 6.04
C TYR A 152 -5.31 -6.94 7.25
N PRO A 153 -6.14 -7.39 8.21
CA PRO A 153 -5.67 -8.06 9.42
C PRO A 153 -5.09 -9.46 9.16
N GLY A 154 -5.29 -10.05 7.98
CA GLY A 154 -4.68 -11.34 7.63
C GLY A 154 -3.19 -11.27 7.28
N MET A 155 -2.63 -10.07 7.12
CA MET A 155 -1.21 -9.86 6.83
C MET A 155 -0.50 -9.24 8.05
N ALA A 156 0.76 -9.62 8.25
CA ALA A 156 1.64 -8.89 9.17
C ALA A 156 2.07 -7.57 8.52
N TRP A 157 2.06 -6.46 9.27
CA TRP A 157 2.46 -5.15 8.75
C TRP A 157 3.68 -4.61 9.50
N LEU A 158 4.64 -4.06 8.76
CA LEU A 158 5.74 -3.30 9.34
C LEU A 158 5.30 -1.84 9.48
N ARG A 159 5.14 -1.39 10.72
CA ARG A 159 4.77 -0.01 11.07
C ARG A 159 5.99 0.80 11.46
N GLN A 160 6.09 2.01 10.93
CA GLN A 160 7.11 2.99 11.28
C GLN A 160 6.45 4.35 11.54
N GLU A 161 6.73 4.94 12.70
CA GLU A 161 6.27 6.30 13.02
C GLU A 161 7.16 7.35 12.32
N ALA A 162 6.58 8.52 12.01
CA ALA A 162 7.31 9.70 11.58
C ALA A 162 8.29 10.19 12.67
N LEU A 163 9.29 10.99 12.26
CA LEU A 163 10.36 11.50 13.14
C LEU A 163 9.98 12.76 13.93
#